data_AF-A0A8D8GQM1-F1
#
_entry.id   AF-A0A8D8GQM1-F1
#
_cell.length_a   1.000
_cell.length_b   1.000
_cell.length_c   1.000
_cell.angle_alpha   90.00
_cell.angle_beta   90.00
_cell.angle_gamma   90.00
#
_symmetry.space_group_name_H-M   'P 1'
#
loop_
_entity.id
_entity.type
_entity.pdbx_description
1 polymer ?
#
loop_
_entity_poly.entity_id
_entity_poly.type
_entity_poly.pdbx_seq_one_letter_code
_entity_poly.pdbx_strand_id
1 'polypeptide(L)'
;MPNEQLIDSSKDGDDSGQPSAVLPTTSGSQEEQQQQLPDELAVEADGTLKVNTDELYLFDTLIDLCKNNIKYFEDDESENGLRIHGAFVGLIDHVVTAKPLVKEVHDFAHEYDFDENTPGNGFRSFLYVVECCVKTTLKLARYVMENRGTMMFRKAMYVKEVEAYNHLLASLCTCLKHCHTLRRWTEPGHLFPDSRTVEELLGKAETINQFCFYGRCLGFQFCESMKPLLKFISIGMAGFSEGYYSEGGKISKATSLMFTSTKYMLDPELRARRIVNISQHSNVDFCKAFWFLAESELMHSLPSFVGFKVKVSRVITIPPEPIELKAEKSDVMISIPIAQSHCGAGPVKARLISAVKRKGMIGEKVNTRSTIHPPSAGLIFHCHGGGFVAQSSKSHESYLREWAVSLNVPILSIDYSLAPEFPFPRALEEVFYAYCWALKNCELLGTTAERIVFAGDSAGANLNLGCVMKCIEMGVRRPDGI
;
A
#
# COMPACT_ATOMS: atom_id res chain seq x y z
N MET A 1 28.03 -19.09 66.94
CA MET A 1 29.25 -18.28 66.73
C MET A 1 28.89 -16.82 66.98
N PRO A 2 29.79 -16.03 67.59
CA PRO A 2 29.51 -14.82 68.39
C PRO A 2 29.25 -13.59 67.49
N ASN A 3 28.82 -12.41 67.94
CA ASN A 3 28.70 -11.83 69.28
C ASN A 3 27.62 -10.71 69.28
N GLU A 4 27.09 -10.45 70.46
CA GLU A 4 25.97 -9.57 70.80
C GLU A 4 26.53 -8.37 71.61
N GLN A 5 26.11 -7.12 71.36
CA GLN A 5 25.40 -6.18 72.28
C GLN A 5 26.04 -4.76 72.19
N LEU A 6 25.41 -3.59 72.39
CA LEU A 6 24.03 -3.06 72.58
C LEU A 6 24.16 -1.49 72.58
N ILE A 7 23.17 -0.78 72.00
CA ILE A 7 22.36 0.39 72.51
C ILE A 7 23.09 1.62 73.11
N ASP A 8 22.66 2.90 73.04
CA ASP A 8 21.69 3.77 72.36
C ASP A 8 21.85 5.15 73.07
N SER A 9 21.45 6.27 72.43
CA SER A 9 20.70 7.40 73.02
C SER A 9 20.93 8.75 72.30
N SER A 10 19.92 9.13 71.50
CA SER A 10 19.12 10.36 71.56
C SER A 10 19.74 11.78 71.66
N LYS A 11 19.24 12.63 70.74
CA LYS A 11 18.54 13.94 70.93
C LYS A 11 19.24 15.29 70.67
N ASP A 12 18.51 16.07 69.85
CA ASP A 12 18.14 17.50 69.91
C ASP A 12 19.20 18.62 69.85
N GLY A 13 18.99 19.53 68.88
CA GLY A 13 18.71 20.93 69.23
C GLY A 13 19.81 21.99 69.07
N ASP A 14 19.60 22.83 68.04
CA ASP A 14 19.57 24.30 68.12
C ASP A 14 20.83 25.18 67.94
N ASP A 15 20.59 26.20 67.11
CA ASP A 15 21.03 27.61 67.12
C ASP A 15 22.52 28.03 67.07
N SER A 16 22.86 28.84 66.06
CA SER A 16 23.77 29.99 66.22
C SER A 16 23.68 30.94 65.02
N GLY A 17 23.36 32.20 65.31
CA GLY A 17 23.22 33.29 64.34
C GLY A 17 24.50 34.10 64.05
N GLN A 18 24.50 34.72 62.85
CA GLN A 18 24.92 36.10 62.48
C GLN A 18 26.33 36.65 62.85
N PRO A 19 26.86 37.77 62.26
CA PRO A 19 26.33 38.67 61.20
C PRO A 19 27.34 39.18 60.11
N SER A 20 26.77 39.92 59.14
CA SER A 20 27.30 41.13 58.45
C SER A 20 28.31 41.04 57.29
N ALA A 21 27.87 41.44 56.08
CA ALA A 21 28.29 42.69 55.43
C ALA A 21 27.46 42.97 54.16
N VAL A 22 27.02 44.22 54.01
CA VAL A 22 26.13 44.75 52.96
C VAL A 22 26.98 45.47 51.91
N LEU A 23 26.63 45.36 50.60
CA LEU A 23 26.39 46.45 49.61
C LEU A 23 26.60 46.01 48.13
N PRO A 24 25.99 46.69 47.13
CA PRO A 24 25.00 46.09 46.24
C PRO A 24 25.40 46.13 44.76
N THR A 25 24.69 45.40 43.89
CA THR A 25 24.42 45.84 42.50
C THR A 25 23.27 45.05 41.85
N THR A 26 22.13 45.74 41.73
CA THR A 26 21.21 45.81 40.58
C THR A 26 21.10 44.58 39.65
N SER A 27 19.98 43.87 39.81
CA SER A 27 19.31 43.10 38.77
C SER A 27 18.87 44.01 37.62
N GLY A 28 19.36 43.71 36.42
CA GLY A 28 18.91 44.28 35.15
C GLY A 28 18.93 43.18 34.10
N SER A 29 17.74 42.71 33.75
CA SER A 29 17.39 41.69 32.76
C SER A 29 18.04 41.89 31.39
N GLN A 30 18.61 40.82 30.84
CA GLN A 30 18.67 40.61 29.39
C GLN A 30 18.07 39.23 29.08
N GLU A 31 16.96 39.27 28.35
CA GLU A 31 16.22 38.15 27.81
C GLU A 31 17.05 37.45 26.72
N GLU A 32 17.39 36.18 26.93
CA GLU A 32 17.79 35.27 25.85
C GLU A 32 16.53 34.79 25.12
N GLN A 33 16.33 35.25 23.89
CA GLN A 33 15.31 34.73 22.98
C GLN A 33 15.69 33.32 22.52
N GLN A 34 15.21 32.30 23.24
CA GLN A 34 15.03 30.96 22.69
C GLN A 34 13.83 30.99 21.74
N GLN A 35 14.08 30.95 20.43
CA GLN A 35 13.04 30.60 19.45
C GLN A 35 12.68 29.12 19.63
N GLN A 36 11.63 28.87 20.41
CA GLN A 36 10.94 27.58 20.42
C GLN A 36 10.27 27.38 19.06
N LEU A 37 10.61 26.29 18.37
CA LEU A 37 9.81 25.77 17.26
C LEU A 37 8.45 25.32 17.81
N PRO A 38 7.34 25.49 17.06
CA PRO A 38 6.04 25.01 17.51
C PRO A 38 6.02 23.48 17.56
N ASP A 39 5.63 22.96 18.73
CA ASP A 39 5.21 21.59 18.91
C ASP A 39 3.89 21.31 18.16
N GLU A 40 3.76 20.04 17.74
CA GLU A 40 2.56 19.36 17.21
C GLU A 40 2.18 19.52 15.72
N LEU A 41 2.60 18.50 14.94
CA LEU A 41 1.87 18.00 13.78
C LEU A 41 0.51 17.44 14.23
N ALA A 42 -0.52 18.26 14.25
CA ALA A 42 -1.89 17.80 14.46
C ALA A 42 -2.37 17.00 13.24
N VAL A 43 -2.76 15.75 13.46
CA VAL A 43 -3.52 14.93 12.50
C VAL A 43 -4.99 15.10 12.86
N GLU A 44 -5.80 15.66 11.94
CA GLU A 44 -7.26 15.70 12.11
C GLU A 44 -7.92 14.38 11.68
N ALA A 45 -9.08 14.11 12.29
CA ALA A 45 -9.72 12.79 12.32
C ALA A 45 -10.60 12.42 11.12
N ASP A 46 -10.69 13.24 10.06
CA ASP A 46 -11.64 13.01 8.95
C ASP A 46 -11.04 12.80 7.54
N GLY A 47 -9.72 12.91 7.38
CA GLY A 47 -9.04 12.56 6.13
C GLY A 47 -9.34 13.46 4.92
N THR A 48 -9.89 14.67 5.10
CA THR A 48 -10.09 15.61 3.99
C THR A 48 -8.86 16.52 3.75
N LEU A 49 -8.38 16.54 2.50
CA LEU A 49 -7.24 17.35 2.05
C LEU A 49 -7.66 18.78 1.67
N LYS A 50 -7.54 19.71 2.62
CA LYS A 50 -7.30 21.12 2.32
C LYS A 50 -5.80 21.39 2.45
N VAL A 51 -5.12 21.64 1.34
CA VAL A 51 -3.76 22.17 1.38
C VAL A 51 -3.87 23.61 1.84
N ASN A 52 -3.47 23.84 3.09
CA ASN A 52 -3.29 25.17 3.64
C ASN A 52 -1.98 25.75 3.07
N THR A 53 -1.85 27.07 3.09
CA THR A 53 -0.63 27.81 2.73
C THR A 53 0.67 27.33 3.42
N ASP A 54 0.57 26.47 4.43
CA ASP A 54 1.67 25.85 5.18
C ASP A 54 2.52 24.84 4.39
N GLU A 55 2.00 24.21 3.33
CA GLU A 55 2.76 23.17 2.61
C GLU A 55 3.89 23.73 1.75
N LEU A 56 3.70 24.89 1.13
CA LEU A 56 4.76 25.55 0.35
C LEU A 56 5.92 26.04 1.23
N TYR A 57 5.67 26.27 2.52
CA TYR A 57 6.71 26.63 3.50
C TYR A 57 7.69 25.48 3.75
N LEU A 58 7.27 24.22 3.57
CA LEU A 58 8.16 23.05 3.68
C LEU A 58 9.27 23.10 2.61
N PHE A 59 8.97 23.62 1.42
CA PHE A 59 9.95 23.78 0.36
C PHE A 59 11.00 24.82 0.73
N ASP A 60 10.58 25.95 1.30
CA ASP A 60 11.50 27.01 1.76
C ASP A 60 12.39 26.51 2.90
N THR A 61 11.80 25.82 3.88
CA THR A 61 12.54 25.21 4.99
C THR A 61 13.57 24.21 4.48
N LEU A 62 13.21 23.39 3.49
CA LEU A 62 14.14 22.43 2.89
C LEU A 62 15.31 23.15 2.18
N ILE A 63 15.03 24.23 1.44
CA ILE A 63 16.08 25.05 0.81
C ILE A 63 17.07 25.56 1.86
N ASP A 64 16.59 26.08 2.98
CA ASP A 64 17.46 26.64 4.02
C ASP A 64 18.32 25.58 4.71
N LEU A 65 17.76 24.40 4.97
CA LEU A 65 18.53 23.24 5.46
C LEU A 65 19.58 22.78 4.45
N CYS A 66 19.25 22.75 3.16
CA CYS A 66 20.21 22.43 2.10
C CYS A 66 21.35 23.46 2.05
N LYS A 67 21.04 24.77 2.05
CA LYS A 67 22.06 25.83 2.09
C LYS A 67 23.00 25.70 3.29
N ASN A 68 22.43 25.39 4.46
CA ASN A 68 23.22 25.19 5.68
C ASN A 68 24.19 23.99 5.54
N ASN A 69 23.73 22.87 4.96
CA ASN A 69 24.59 21.72 4.69
C ASN A 69 25.63 21.99 3.61
N ILE A 70 25.28 22.68 2.53
CA ILE A 70 26.21 23.09 1.46
C ILE A 70 27.37 23.85 2.08
N LYS A 71 27.08 24.89 2.87
CA LYS A 71 28.12 25.71 3.53
C LYS A 71 29.04 24.89 4.44
N TYR A 72 28.54 23.84 5.09
CA TYR A 72 29.38 23.01 5.96
C TYR A 72 30.34 22.10 5.17
N PHE A 73 29.92 21.61 4.00
CA PHE A 73 30.72 20.71 3.17
C PHE A 73 31.51 21.44 2.07
N GLU A 74 31.46 22.77 2.01
CA GLU A 74 32.09 23.59 0.96
C GLU A 74 33.61 23.37 0.85
N ASP A 75 34.28 23.26 1.99
CA ASP A 75 35.74 23.08 2.07
C ASP A 75 36.17 21.59 2.19
N ASP A 76 35.23 20.64 2.07
CA ASP A 76 35.51 19.21 2.22
C ASP A 76 35.90 18.56 0.89
N GLU A 77 37.20 18.54 0.61
CA GLU A 77 37.78 17.99 -0.62
C GLU A 77 37.75 16.45 -0.72
N SER A 78 37.24 15.75 0.30
CA SER A 78 37.08 14.30 0.20
C SER A 78 36.03 13.92 -0.85
N GLU A 79 36.16 12.75 -1.49
CA GLU A 79 35.17 12.28 -2.49
C GLU A 79 33.73 12.35 -1.94
N ASN A 80 33.54 11.91 -0.70
CA ASN A 80 32.24 11.97 -0.03
C ASN A 80 31.80 13.40 0.29
N GLY A 81 32.72 14.31 0.62
CA GLY A 81 32.44 15.73 0.85
C GLY A 81 31.91 16.42 -0.40
N LEU A 82 32.65 16.28 -1.51
CA LEU A 82 32.26 16.82 -2.81
C LEU A 82 30.91 16.28 -3.29
N ARG A 83 30.67 14.98 -3.10
CA ARG A 83 29.40 14.32 -3.50
C ARG A 83 28.21 14.78 -2.68
N ILE A 84 28.32 14.82 -1.34
CA ILE A 84 27.19 15.27 -0.51
C ILE A 84 26.91 16.76 -0.72
N HIS A 85 27.95 17.58 -0.91
CA HIS A 85 27.82 18.98 -1.30
C HIS A 85 27.04 19.11 -2.61
N GLY A 86 27.49 18.44 -3.68
CA GLY A 86 26.81 18.45 -4.97
C GLY A 86 25.37 17.93 -4.91
N ALA A 87 25.10 16.92 -4.09
CA ALA A 87 23.75 16.39 -3.92
C ALA A 87 22.80 17.39 -3.24
N PHE A 88 23.28 18.18 -2.26
CA PHE A 88 22.46 19.26 -1.67
C PHE A 88 22.26 20.45 -2.62
N VAL A 89 23.25 20.78 -3.45
CA VAL A 89 23.08 21.80 -4.52
C VAL A 89 21.99 21.35 -5.49
N GLY A 90 22.06 20.12 -5.98
CA GLY A 90 21.03 19.56 -6.88
C GLY A 90 19.64 19.51 -6.24
N LEU A 91 19.55 19.22 -4.93
CA LEU A 91 18.29 19.27 -4.20
C LEU A 91 17.68 20.68 -4.22
N ILE A 92 18.47 21.74 -4.02
CA ILE A 92 17.95 23.12 -4.13
C ILE A 92 17.37 23.37 -5.51
N ASP A 93 18.11 23.03 -6.57
CA ASP A 93 17.65 23.24 -7.96
C ASP A 93 16.31 22.53 -8.22
N HIS A 94 16.17 21.30 -7.73
CA HIS A 94 14.94 20.54 -7.87
C HIS A 94 13.79 21.07 -7.00
N VAL A 95 14.05 21.51 -5.77
CA VAL A 95 13.02 22.12 -4.90
C VAL A 95 12.51 23.43 -5.49
N VAL A 96 13.41 24.28 -6.01
CA VAL A 96 13.07 25.53 -6.70
C VAL A 96 12.24 25.25 -7.97
N THR A 97 12.56 24.17 -8.69
CA THR A 97 11.78 23.75 -9.86
C THR A 97 10.40 23.17 -9.48
N ALA A 98 10.34 22.35 -8.43
CA ALA A 98 9.13 21.65 -8.01
C ALA A 98 8.08 22.61 -7.42
N LYS A 99 8.50 23.58 -6.61
CA LYS A 99 7.60 24.48 -5.87
C LYS A 99 6.53 25.17 -6.76
N PRO A 100 6.88 25.85 -7.87
CA PRO A 100 5.87 26.46 -8.74
C PRO A 100 4.97 25.43 -9.43
N LEU A 101 5.52 24.29 -9.86
CA LEU A 101 4.75 23.22 -10.50
C LEU A 101 3.72 22.61 -9.55
N VAL A 102 4.11 22.37 -8.29
CA VAL A 102 3.20 21.89 -7.23
C VAL A 102 2.06 22.88 -7.01
N LYS A 103 2.38 24.18 -6.92
CA LYS A 103 1.35 25.23 -6.78
C LYS A 103 0.38 25.20 -7.96
N GLU A 104 0.88 25.18 -9.19
CA GLU A 104 0.02 25.16 -10.37
C GLU A 104 -0.86 23.90 -10.43
N VAL A 105 -0.33 22.71 -10.11
CA VAL A 105 -1.13 21.48 -10.04
C VAL A 105 -2.20 21.57 -8.96
N HIS A 106 -1.86 22.13 -7.80
CA HIS A 106 -2.82 22.38 -6.73
C HIS A 106 -3.96 23.31 -7.19
N ASP A 107 -3.63 24.39 -7.91
CA ASP A 107 -4.60 25.40 -8.35
C ASP A 107 -5.70 24.81 -9.25
N PHE A 108 -5.41 23.81 -10.09
CA PHE A 108 -6.42 23.18 -10.97
C PHE A 108 -6.92 21.80 -10.49
N ALA A 109 -6.31 21.18 -9.48
CA ALA A 109 -6.64 19.79 -9.11
C ALA A 109 -8.11 19.60 -8.74
N HIS A 110 -8.76 20.62 -8.17
CA HIS A 110 -10.17 20.61 -7.79
C HIS A 110 -11.13 20.44 -8.99
N GLU A 111 -10.71 20.83 -10.19
CA GLU A 111 -11.49 20.68 -11.43
C GLU A 111 -11.68 19.20 -11.85
N TYR A 112 -10.98 18.28 -11.19
CA TYR A 112 -11.00 16.84 -11.46
C TYR A 112 -11.59 16.02 -10.31
N ASP A 113 -12.08 16.68 -9.26
CA ASP A 113 -12.80 16.01 -8.20
C ASP A 113 -14.17 15.53 -8.69
N PHE A 114 -14.69 14.48 -8.07
CA PHE A 114 -16.02 13.96 -8.41
C PHE A 114 -17.11 15.00 -8.12
N ASP A 115 -17.02 15.64 -6.96
CA ASP A 115 -17.78 16.83 -6.58
C ASP A 115 -17.04 17.61 -5.47
N GLU A 116 -17.56 18.78 -5.08
CA GLU A 116 -16.96 19.65 -4.06
C GLU A 116 -16.84 18.99 -2.67
N ASN A 117 -17.68 18.00 -2.37
CA ASN A 117 -17.69 17.29 -1.09
C ASN A 117 -16.86 16.00 -1.12
N THR A 118 -16.41 15.58 -2.29
CA THR A 118 -15.68 14.33 -2.52
C THR A 118 -14.34 14.61 -3.21
N PRO A 119 -13.41 15.33 -2.55
CA PRO A 119 -12.11 15.65 -3.14
C PRO A 119 -11.27 14.38 -3.29
N GLY A 120 -10.89 14.04 -4.52
CA GLY A 120 -10.21 12.78 -4.79
C GLY A 120 -9.97 12.55 -6.27
N ASN A 121 -8.71 12.68 -6.70
CA ASN A 121 -8.29 12.39 -8.06
C ASN A 121 -6.78 12.07 -8.17
N GLY A 122 -6.34 11.75 -9.38
CA GLY A 122 -4.95 11.39 -9.67
C GLY A 122 -3.95 12.53 -9.43
N PHE A 123 -4.31 13.79 -9.69
CA PHE A 123 -3.45 14.94 -9.42
C PHE A 123 -3.24 15.16 -7.93
N ARG A 124 -4.31 15.09 -7.13
CA ARG A 124 -4.22 15.15 -5.65
C ARG A 124 -3.35 14.03 -5.08
N SER A 125 -3.55 12.80 -5.57
CA SER A 125 -2.70 11.65 -5.19
C SER A 125 -1.23 11.90 -5.52
N PHE A 126 -0.96 12.52 -6.66
CA PHE A 126 0.40 12.83 -7.08
C PHE A 126 1.04 13.96 -6.24
N LEU A 127 0.27 15.00 -5.90
CA LEU A 127 0.70 16.06 -4.97
C LEU A 127 1.14 15.47 -3.61
N TYR A 128 0.34 14.55 -3.06
CA TYR A 128 0.67 13.84 -1.83
C TYR A 128 2.01 13.07 -1.95
N VAL A 129 2.26 12.41 -3.07
CA VAL A 129 3.54 11.72 -3.32
C VAL A 129 4.71 12.71 -3.30
N VAL A 130 4.59 13.87 -3.94
CA VAL A 130 5.63 14.90 -3.92
C VAL A 130 5.86 15.42 -2.50
N GLU A 131 4.78 15.65 -1.75
CA GLU A 131 4.84 16.10 -0.36
C GLU A 131 5.57 15.07 0.54
N CYS A 132 5.27 13.77 0.40
CA CYS A 132 6.00 12.72 1.11
C CYS A 132 7.51 12.75 0.82
N CYS A 133 7.89 13.00 -0.44
CA CYS A 133 9.30 13.15 -0.81
C CYS A 133 9.92 14.34 -0.08
N VAL A 134 9.31 15.54 -0.19
CA VAL A 134 9.82 16.77 0.43
C VAL A 134 9.94 16.63 1.95
N LYS A 135 8.91 16.12 2.62
CA LYS A 135 8.94 15.86 4.07
C LYS A 135 10.06 14.91 4.48
N THR A 136 10.30 13.87 3.69
CA THR A 136 11.35 12.89 3.99
C THR A 136 12.75 13.46 3.72
N THR A 137 12.92 14.19 2.62
CA THR A 137 14.17 14.91 2.32
C THR A 137 14.48 15.96 3.38
N LEU A 138 13.46 16.68 3.88
CA LEU A 138 13.61 17.65 4.97
C LEU A 138 14.11 16.98 6.26
N LYS A 139 13.52 15.84 6.65
CA LYS A 139 13.99 15.04 7.80
C LYS A 139 15.45 14.60 7.62
N LEU A 140 15.82 14.16 6.42
CA LEU A 140 17.19 13.76 6.09
C LEU A 140 18.16 14.95 6.16
N ALA A 141 17.83 16.08 5.55
CA ALA A 141 18.65 17.29 5.54
C ALA A 141 18.86 17.84 6.95
N ARG A 142 17.80 17.85 7.78
CA ARG A 142 17.86 18.22 9.19
C ARG A 142 18.77 17.28 9.98
N TYR A 143 18.59 15.96 9.82
CA TYR A 143 19.45 14.98 10.48
C TYR A 143 20.92 15.19 10.14
N VAL A 144 21.25 15.41 8.86
CA VAL A 144 22.64 15.69 8.45
C VAL A 144 23.14 16.97 9.10
N MET A 145 22.35 18.04 9.10
CA MET A 145 22.72 19.32 9.74
C MET A 145 23.07 19.14 11.23
N GLU A 146 22.23 18.41 11.96
CA GLU A 146 22.39 18.19 13.41
C GLU A 146 23.55 17.27 13.76
N ASN A 147 23.85 16.29 12.89
CA ASN A 147 24.76 15.19 13.23
C ASN A 147 26.11 15.23 12.50
N ARG A 148 26.27 16.00 11.42
CA ARG A 148 27.47 16.02 10.55
C ARG A 148 28.81 16.29 11.23
N GLY A 149 28.80 16.92 12.42
CA GLY A 149 30.00 17.17 13.24
C GLY A 149 30.30 16.07 14.27
N THR A 150 29.41 15.09 14.43
CA THR A 150 29.56 14.02 15.44
C THR A 150 30.43 12.88 14.94
N MET A 151 31.14 12.21 15.85
CA MET A 151 31.96 11.03 15.51
C MET A 151 31.13 9.85 14.97
N MET A 152 29.84 9.78 15.31
CA MET A 152 28.94 8.73 14.87
C MET A 152 28.37 8.97 13.46
N PHE A 153 28.61 10.15 12.87
CA PHE A 153 28.11 10.47 11.54
C PHE A 153 28.86 9.73 10.45
N ARG A 154 28.18 8.77 9.83
CA ARG A 154 28.72 7.96 8.74
C ARG A 154 28.52 8.67 7.40
N LYS A 155 29.39 9.65 7.10
CA LYS A 155 29.33 10.46 5.85
C LYS A 155 29.08 9.62 4.60
N ALA A 156 29.84 8.54 4.40
CA ALA A 156 29.71 7.64 3.25
C ALA A 156 28.32 6.98 3.10
N MET A 157 27.58 6.79 4.20
CA MET A 157 26.20 6.31 4.14
C MET A 157 25.23 7.44 3.77
N TYR A 158 25.34 8.60 4.44
CA TYR A 158 24.43 9.73 4.21
C TYR A 158 24.60 10.38 2.84
N VAL A 159 25.79 10.37 2.25
CA VAL A 159 25.99 10.76 0.84
C VAL A 159 25.02 10.01 -0.08
N LYS A 160 24.94 8.68 0.07
CA LYS A 160 24.08 7.84 -0.76
C LYS A 160 22.60 8.08 -0.52
N GLU A 161 22.21 8.36 0.72
CA GLU A 161 20.82 8.72 1.05
C GLU A 161 20.43 10.07 0.42
N VAL A 162 21.28 11.09 0.53
CA VAL A 162 21.01 12.42 -0.05
C VAL A 162 20.97 12.35 -1.57
N GLU A 163 21.90 11.63 -2.20
CA GLU A 163 21.89 11.39 -3.66
C GLU A 163 20.63 10.64 -4.12
N ALA A 164 20.14 9.67 -3.34
CA ALA A 164 18.92 8.94 -3.68
C ALA A 164 17.68 9.85 -3.68
N TYR A 165 17.53 10.70 -2.66
CA TYR A 165 16.44 11.68 -2.63
C TYR A 165 16.59 12.80 -3.66
N ASN A 166 17.83 13.17 -4.01
CA ASN A 166 18.10 14.09 -5.12
C ASN A 166 17.53 13.53 -6.44
N HIS A 167 17.87 12.28 -6.78
CA HIS A 167 17.34 11.62 -7.98
C HIS A 167 15.82 11.38 -7.93
N LEU A 168 15.27 11.10 -6.74
CA LEU A 168 13.83 10.96 -6.56
C LEU A 168 13.10 12.27 -6.87
N LEU A 169 13.55 13.38 -6.28
CA LEU A 169 12.91 14.68 -6.49
C LEU A 169 13.06 15.15 -7.95
N ALA A 170 14.20 14.89 -8.59
CA ALA A 170 14.39 15.13 -10.02
C ALA A 170 13.33 14.40 -10.86
N SER A 171 13.10 13.12 -10.56
CA SER A 171 12.12 12.27 -11.27
C SER A 171 10.69 12.78 -11.04
N LEU A 172 10.37 13.19 -9.81
CA LEU A 172 9.07 13.78 -9.47
C LEU A 172 8.85 15.12 -10.16
N CYS A 173 9.88 15.94 -10.35
CA CYS A 173 9.79 17.17 -11.16
C CYS A 173 9.40 16.87 -12.62
N THR A 174 9.96 15.82 -13.20
CA THR A 174 9.59 15.37 -14.55
C THR A 174 8.12 14.93 -14.60
N CYS A 175 7.68 14.16 -13.59
CA CYS A 175 6.27 13.77 -13.47
C CYS A 175 5.32 14.98 -13.30
N LEU A 176 5.69 16.00 -12.51
CA LEU A 176 4.91 17.24 -12.39
C LEU A 176 4.72 17.95 -13.74
N LYS A 177 5.78 18.00 -14.56
CA LYS A 177 5.69 18.53 -15.93
C LYS A 177 4.73 17.70 -16.80
N HIS A 178 4.67 16.39 -16.59
CA HIS A 178 3.70 15.53 -17.25
C HIS A 178 2.27 15.76 -16.74
N CYS A 179 2.05 16.07 -15.46
CA CYS A 179 0.73 16.49 -14.97
C CYS A 179 0.22 17.74 -15.70
N HIS A 180 1.07 18.74 -15.95
CA HIS A 180 0.69 19.90 -16.78
C HIS A 180 0.40 19.54 -18.22
N THR A 181 1.17 18.60 -18.77
CA THR A 181 0.93 18.10 -20.13
C THR A 181 -0.44 17.44 -20.20
N LEU A 182 -0.76 16.58 -19.23
CA LEU A 182 -2.05 15.90 -19.14
C LEU A 182 -3.20 16.89 -18.96
N ARG A 183 -3.06 17.89 -18.08
CA ARG A 183 -4.04 18.97 -17.90
C ARG A 183 -4.36 19.72 -19.20
N ARG A 184 -3.37 19.89 -20.10
CA ARG A 184 -3.58 20.52 -21.41
C ARG A 184 -4.26 19.60 -22.43
N TRP A 185 -4.28 18.30 -22.16
CA TRP A 185 -4.83 17.29 -23.05
C TRP A 185 -6.24 16.85 -22.64
N THR A 186 -6.65 17.16 -21.41
CA THR A 186 -7.94 16.75 -20.88
C THR A 186 -8.83 17.93 -20.50
N GLU A 187 -10.14 17.71 -20.61
CA GLU A 187 -11.16 18.60 -20.05
C GLU A 187 -11.29 18.37 -18.53
N PRO A 188 -11.80 19.35 -17.76
CA PRO A 188 -12.20 19.15 -16.37
C PRO A 188 -13.06 17.89 -16.19
N GLY A 189 -12.86 17.18 -15.08
CA GLY A 189 -13.51 15.90 -14.78
C GLY A 189 -13.00 14.68 -15.56
N HIS A 190 -12.19 14.85 -16.62
CA HIS A 190 -11.67 13.74 -17.42
C HIS A 190 -10.17 13.52 -17.16
N LEU A 191 -9.81 12.39 -16.54
CA LEU A 191 -8.40 12.08 -16.26
C LEU A 191 -7.61 11.57 -17.48
N PHE A 192 -8.30 11.16 -18.55
CA PHE A 192 -7.70 10.60 -19.75
C PHE A 192 -8.16 11.35 -21.01
N PRO A 193 -7.25 11.64 -21.96
CA PRO A 193 -7.59 12.39 -23.17
C PRO A 193 -8.26 11.50 -24.22
N ASP A 194 -9.30 11.99 -24.88
CA ASP A 194 -10.02 11.24 -25.94
C ASP A 194 -9.28 11.22 -27.29
N SER A 195 -8.55 12.30 -27.61
CA SER A 195 -8.03 12.54 -28.98
C SER A 195 -6.53 12.32 -29.15
N ARG A 196 -5.81 11.97 -28.08
CA ARG A 196 -4.37 11.68 -28.11
C ARG A 196 -4.12 10.28 -27.60
N THR A 197 -3.17 9.60 -28.23
CA THR A 197 -2.81 8.22 -27.86
C THR A 197 -2.19 8.21 -26.47
N VAL A 198 -2.74 7.37 -25.58
CA VAL A 198 -2.19 7.12 -24.23
C VAL A 198 -0.70 6.73 -24.34
N GLU A 199 -0.33 6.10 -25.45
CA GLU A 199 1.01 5.75 -25.87
C GLU A 199 1.97 6.96 -25.94
N GLU A 200 1.51 8.16 -26.34
CA GLU A 200 2.37 9.37 -26.36
C GLU A 200 2.75 9.79 -24.94
N LEU A 201 1.81 9.70 -23.99
CA LEU A 201 2.08 10.01 -22.58
C LEU A 201 2.94 8.93 -21.94
N LEU A 202 2.64 7.66 -22.20
CA LEU A 202 3.40 6.53 -21.67
C LEU A 202 4.82 6.49 -22.23
N GLY A 203 5.03 6.84 -23.50
CA GLY A 203 6.36 6.98 -24.08
C GLY A 203 7.19 8.08 -23.39
N LYS A 204 6.54 9.16 -22.91
CA LYS A 204 7.23 10.17 -22.09
C LYS A 204 7.63 9.63 -20.71
N ALA A 205 6.93 8.64 -20.17
CA ALA A 205 7.30 8.02 -18.90
C ALA A 205 8.65 7.28 -18.95
N GLU A 206 9.14 6.90 -20.13
CA GLU A 206 10.49 6.35 -20.32
C GLU A 206 11.59 7.35 -19.93
N THR A 207 11.30 8.66 -19.96
CA THR A 207 12.24 9.70 -19.56
C THR A 207 12.41 9.83 -18.04
N ILE A 208 11.54 9.17 -17.26
CA ILE A 208 11.60 9.19 -15.80
C ILE A 208 12.63 8.17 -15.32
N ASN A 209 13.57 8.60 -14.47
CA ASN A 209 14.51 7.69 -13.85
C ASN A 209 13.79 6.78 -12.83
N GLN A 210 13.45 5.57 -13.26
CA GLN A 210 12.70 4.61 -12.44
C GLN A 210 13.53 4.03 -11.27
N PHE A 211 14.86 4.05 -11.36
CA PHE A 211 15.73 3.39 -10.37
C PHE A 211 15.59 4.02 -8.97
N CYS A 212 15.30 5.32 -8.88
CA CYS A 212 15.14 6.00 -7.59
C CYS A 212 13.98 5.42 -6.76
N PHE A 213 12.91 4.91 -7.39
CA PHE A 213 11.73 4.38 -6.71
C PHE A 213 11.90 2.97 -6.15
N TYR A 214 12.89 2.21 -6.65
CA TYR A 214 13.12 0.81 -6.26
C TYR A 214 14.41 0.61 -5.44
N GLY A 215 15.15 1.69 -5.19
CA GLY A 215 16.39 1.72 -4.43
C GLY A 215 16.19 2.02 -2.95
N ARG A 216 16.93 3.00 -2.44
CA ARG A 216 16.86 3.48 -1.05
C ARG A 216 15.51 4.10 -0.71
N CYS A 217 14.92 4.81 -1.66
CA CYS A 217 13.64 5.47 -1.47
C CYS A 217 12.43 4.54 -1.65
N LEU A 218 12.62 3.20 -1.67
CA LEU A 218 11.51 2.28 -1.89
C LEU A 218 10.39 2.50 -0.87
N GLY A 219 9.21 2.82 -1.38
CA GLY A 219 8.00 3.00 -0.60
C GLY A 219 8.01 4.24 0.30
N PHE A 220 8.77 5.27 -0.06
CA PHE A 220 8.86 6.53 0.68
C PHE A 220 7.48 7.19 0.94
N GLN A 221 6.51 6.98 0.05
CA GLN A 221 5.14 7.50 0.12
C GLN A 221 4.19 6.67 0.99
N PHE A 222 4.61 5.46 1.40
CA PHE A 222 3.79 4.57 2.22
C PHE A 222 4.16 4.70 3.70
N CYS A 223 3.24 4.28 4.56
CA CYS A 223 3.47 4.20 5.99
C CYS A 223 4.58 3.19 6.34
N GLU A 224 5.19 3.37 7.52
CA GLU A 224 6.36 2.58 7.95
C GLU A 224 6.09 1.07 8.00
N SER A 225 4.86 0.63 8.29
CA SER A 225 4.50 -0.80 8.32
C SER A 225 4.54 -1.46 6.94
N MET A 226 4.35 -0.69 5.86
CA MET A 226 4.34 -1.20 4.49
C MET A 226 5.76 -1.32 3.89
N LYS A 227 6.71 -0.49 4.33
CA LYS A 227 8.07 -0.46 3.75
C LYS A 227 8.80 -1.81 3.88
N PRO A 228 8.78 -2.53 5.03
CA PRO A 228 9.38 -3.85 5.14
C PRO A 228 8.76 -4.87 4.18
N LEU A 229 7.43 -4.84 3.99
CA LEU A 229 6.73 -5.74 3.08
C LEU A 229 7.14 -5.49 1.63
N LEU A 230 7.12 -4.23 1.19
CA LEU A 230 7.56 -3.85 -0.15
C LEU A 230 9.02 -4.22 -0.39
N LYS A 231 9.89 -4.01 0.62
CA LYS A 231 11.29 -4.41 0.56
C LYS A 231 11.44 -5.92 0.42
N PHE A 232 10.70 -6.70 1.20
CA PHE A 232 10.69 -8.17 1.13
C PHE A 232 10.28 -8.67 -0.25
N ILE A 233 9.15 -8.19 -0.78
CA ILE A 233 8.65 -8.56 -2.11
C ILE A 233 9.68 -8.19 -3.19
N SER A 234 10.24 -6.97 -3.13
CA SER A 234 11.24 -6.51 -4.09
C SER A 234 12.53 -7.34 -4.04
N ILE A 235 13.03 -7.71 -2.86
CA ILE A 235 14.18 -8.61 -2.73
C ILE A 235 13.86 -10.00 -3.31
N GLY A 236 12.69 -10.55 -2.94
CA GLY A 236 12.24 -11.85 -3.41
C GLY A 236 12.09 -11.90 -4.94
N MET A 237 11.52 -10.87 -5.55
CA MET A 237 11.36 -10.77 -6.99
C MET A 237 12.70 -10.63 -7.72
N ALA A 238 13.62 -9.82 -7.18
CA ALA A 238 14.97 -9.69 -7.74
C ALA A 238 15.73 -11.04 -7.68
N GLY A 239 15.72 -11.73 -6.54
CA GLY A 239 16.34 -13.05 -6.41
C GLY A 239 15.69 -14.12 -7.29
N PHE A 240 14.37 -14.18 -7.31
CA PHE A 240 13.61 -15.13 -8.14
C PHE A 240 13.92 -14.97 -9.63
N SER A 241 14.02 -13.73 -10.10
CA SER A 241 14.34 -13.46 -11.51
C SER A 241 15.69 -14.03 -11.96
N GLU A 242 16.70 -14.10 -11.10
CA GLU A 242 17.99 -14.67 -11.48
C GLU A 242 17.87 -16.17 -11.72
N GLY A 243 17.19 -16.88 -10.81
CA GLY A 243 16.93 -18.31 -10.98
C GLY A 243 15.97 -18.62 -12.13
N TYR A 244 15.04 -17.71 -12.43
CA TYR A 244 14.09 -17.86 -13.54
C TYR A 244 14.78 -17.72 -14.91
N TYR A 245 15.66 -16.73 -15.06
CA TYR A 245 16.34 -16.44 -16.33
C TYR A 245 17.73 -17.09 -16.47
N SER A 246 18.26 -17.76 -15.43
CA SER A 246 19.51 -18.52 -15.55
C SER A 246 19.30 -19.83 -16.32
N GLU A 247 20.16 -20.13 -17.30
CA GLU A 247 20.11 -21.32 -18.17
C GLU A 247 20.41 -22.67 -17.46
N GLY A 248 20.35 -22.74 -16.13
CA GLY A 248 20.67 -23.93 -15.34
C GLY A 248 19.46 -24.83 -15.07
N GLY A 249 19.58 -26.12 -15.37
CA GLY A 249 18.53 -27.14 -15.20
C GLY A 249 17.83 -27.18 -13.83
N LYS A 250 16.69 -27.91 -13.80
CA LYS A 250 15.61 -27.92 -12.80
C LYS A 250 15.98 -28.17 -11.32
N ILE A 251 17.26 -28.31 -10.96
CA ILE A 251 17.74 -28.66 -9.60
C ILE A 251 18.53 -27.51 -8.91
N SER A 252 18.74 -26.36 -9.56
CA SER A 252 19.41 -25.18 -8.95
C SER A 252 18.46 -24.17 -8.24
N LYS A 253 17.14 -24.34 -8.40
CA LYS A 253 16.17 -23.26 -8.11
C LYS A 253 15.99 -22.92 -6.62
N ALA A 254 16.11 -23.88 -5.70
CA ALA A 254 15.83 -23.66 -4.28
C ALA A 254 17.02 -23.08 -3.49
N THR A 255 18.26 -23.47 -3.83
CA THR A 255 19.49 -22.99 -3.16
C THR A 255 19.95 -21.63 -3.68
N SER A 256 19.64 -21.29 -4.94
CA SER A 256 19.91 -19.96 -5.51
C SER A 256 19.15 -18.85 -4.79
N LEU A 257 17.87 -19.06 -4.44
CA LEU A 257 17.00 -18.05 -3.80
C LEU A 257 17.55 -17.54 -2.46
N MET A 258 18.16 -18.40 -1.64
CA MET A 258 18.70 -18.00 -0.33
C MET A 258 19.99 -17.18 -0.43
N PHE A 259 20.87 -17.45 -1.42
CA PHE A 259 22.12 -16.71 -1.61
C PHE A 259 21.97 -15.47 -2.51
N THR A 260 21.06 -15.48 -3.49
CA THR A 260 20.83 -14.31 -4.36
C THR A 260 20.01 -13.22 -3.68
N SER A 261 19.16 -13.55 -2.71
CA SER A 261 18.38 -12.55 -1.98
C SER A 261 19.24 -11.65 -1.06
N THR A 262 20.38 -12.15 -0.56
CA THR A 262 21.23 -11.40 0.37
C THR A 262 21.92 -10.21 -0.29
N LYS A 263 22.44 -10.34 -1.52
CA LYS A 263 23.04 -9.20 -2.23
C LYS A 263 22.02 -8.08 -2.51
N TYR A 264 20.79 -8.44 -2.84
CA TYR A 264 19.70 -7.47 -3.07
C TYR A 264 19.20 -6.82 -1.78
N MET A 265 19.40 -7.47 -0.64
CA MET A 265 19.16 -6.88 0.67
C MET A 265 20.24 -5.84 1.04
N LEU A 266 21.50 -6.14 0.70
CA LEU A 266 22.67 -5.31 1.05
C LEU A 266 22.92 -4.15 0.09
N ASP A 267 22.54 -4.30 -1.18
CA ASP A 267 22.74 -3.31 -2.24
C ASP A 267 21.39 -2.86 -2.84
N PRO A 268 20.80 -1.77 -2.30
CA PRO A 268 19.54 -1.21 -2.80
C PRO A 268 19.62 -0.76 -4.26
N GLU A 269 20.77 -0.25 -4.71
CA GLU A 269 20.97 0.24 -6.06
C GLU A 269 20.97 -0.92 -7.07
N LEU A 270 21.64 -2.02 -6.76
CA LEU A 270 21.62 -3.25 -7.55
C LEU A 270 20.20 -3.82 -7.64
N ARG A 271 19.48 -3.83 -6.51
CA ARG A 271 18.08 -4.24 -6.47
C ARG A 271 17.21 -3.37 -7.36
N ALA A 272 17.35 -2.05 -7.29
CA ALA A 272 16.61 -1.13 -8.14
C ALA A 272 16.82 -1.43 -9.63
N ARG A 273 18.08 -1.62 -10.05
CA ARG A 273 18.41 -1.96 -11.43
C ARG A 273 17.73 -3.24 -11.89
N ARG A 274 17.75 -4.26 -11.04
CA ARG A 274 17.11 -5.55 -11.36
C ARG A 274 15.59 -5.41 -11.47
N ILE A 275 14.96 -4.70 -10.54
CA ILE A 275 13.50 -4.53 -10.54
C ILE A 275 13.01 -3.71 -11.72
N VAL A 276 13.71 -2.62 -12.08
CA VAL A 276 13.39 -1.84 -13.28
C VAL A 276 13.53 -2.69 -14.54
N ASN A 277 14.61 -3.47 -14.64
CA ASN A 277 14.82 -4.35 -15.79
C ASN A 277 13.72 -5.42 -15.93
N ILE A 278 13.36 -6.09 -14.83
CA ILE A 278 12.24 -7.04 -14.78
C ILE A 278 10.94 -6.35 -15.22
N SER A 279 10.63 -5.18 -14.64
CA SER A 279 9.37 -4.48 -14.90
C SER A 279 9.21 -4.05 -16.36
N GLN A 280 10.31 -3.77 -17.06
CA GLN A 280 10.31 -3.35 -18.46
C GLN A 280 10.34 -4.52 -19.46
N HIS A 281 10.94 -5.66 -19.11
CA HIS A 281 11.28 -6.70 -20.08
C HIS A 281 10.69 -8.08 -19.78
N SER A 282 10.19 -8.32 -18.55
CA SER A 282 9.59 -9.61 -18.21
C SER A 282 8.22 -9.79 -18.85
N ASN A 283 7.91 -11.03 -19.25
CA ASN A 283 6.62 -11.39 -19.81
C ASN A 283 5.62 -11.80 -18.69
N VAL A 284 4.35 -12.00 -19.08
CA VAL A 284 3.30 -12.43 -18.15
C VAL A 284 3.62 -13.77 -17.48
N ASP A 285 4.35 -14.67 -18.14
CA ASP A 285 4.74 -15.97 -17.57
C ASP A 285 5.65 -15.83 -16.36
N PHE A 286 6.55 -14.84 -16.35
CA PHE A 286 7.36 -14.51 -15.18
C PHE A 286 6.48 -14.08 -14.02
N CYS A 287 5.55 -13.14 -14.26
CA CYS A 287 4.62 -12.65 -13.23
C CYS A 287 3.78 -13.80 -12.65
N LYS A 288 3.23 -14.66 -13.51
CA LYS A 288 2.50 -15.87 -13.09
C LYS A 288 3.42 -16.72 -12.20
N ALA A 289 4.60 -17.09 -12.68
CA ALA A 289 5.50 -17.97 -11.93
C ALA A 289 5.92 -17.41 -10.56
N PHE A 290 6.16 -16.10 -10.45
CA PHE A 290 6.51 -15.46 -9.19
C PHE A 290 5.33 -15.43 -8.21
N TRP A 291 4.15 -14.98 -8.64
CA TRP A 291 2.99 -14.86 -7.76
C TRP A 291 2.36 -16.21 -7.39
N PHE A 292 2.49 -17.22 -8.25
CA PHE A 292 2.15 -18.61 -7.91
C PHE A 292 3.15 -19.27 -6.95
N LEU A 293 4.32 -18.69 -6.67
CA LEU A 293 5.24 -19.24 -5.66
C LEU A 293 4.62 -19.24 -4.25
N ALA A 294 3.74 -18.27 -3.97
CA ALA A 294 2.94 -18.24 -2.73
C ALA A 294 1.91 -19.39 -2.66
N GLU A 295 1.59 -20.02 -3.80
CA GLU A 295 0.79 -21.24 -3.92
C GLU A 295 1.65 -22.52 -4.01
N SER A 296 2.97 -22.44 -3.83
CA SER A 296 3.80 -23.65 -3.78
C SER A 296 3.59 -24.38 -2.45
N GLU A 297 3.66 -25.72 -2.48
CA GLU A 297 3.35 -26.58 -1.32
C GLU A 297 4.11 -26.25 -0.03
N LEU A 298 5.28 -25.60 -0.14
CA LEU A 298 6.08 -25.18 1.02
C LEU A 298 5.35 -24.12 1.88
N MET A 299 4.58 -23.21 1.25
CA MET A 299 3.75 -22.19 1.93
C MET A 299 2.37 -22.71 2.36
N HIS A 300 1.92 -23.85 1.80
CA HIS A 300 0.63 -24.47 2.13
C HIS A 300 0.60 -25.20 3.47
N SER A 301 1.76 -25.58 4.02
CA SER A 301 1.85 -26.31 5.30
C SER A 301 1.72 -25.42 6.55
N LEU A 302 2.00 -24.11 6.41
CA LEU A 302 1.96 -23.14 7.50
C LEU A 302 0.53 -22.86 8.02
N PRO A 303 -0.49 -22.61 7.18
CA PRO A 303 -1.86 -22.39 7.65
C PRO A 303 -2.49 -23.63 8.29
N SER A 304 -2.07 -24.84 7.91
CA SER A 304 -2.61 -26.08 8.50
C SER A 304 -2.17 -26.32 9.94
N PHE A 305 -1.01 -25.79 10.35
CA PHE A 305 -0.50 -25.93 11.72
C PHE A 305 -0.79 -24.73 12.63
N VAL A 306 -0.95 -23.52 12.08
CA VAL A 306 -1.07 -22.27 12.86
C VAL A 306 -2.34 -21.46 12.54
N GLY A 307 -3.04 -21.75 11.42
CA GLY A 307 -4.16 -20.94 10.94
C GLY A 307 -5.51 -21.21 11.61
N PHE A 308 -6.42 -20.23 11.48
CA PHE A 308 -7.80 -20.33 11.98
C PHE A 308 -8.52 -21.55 11.41
N LYS A 309 -9.05 -22.39 12.30
CA LYS A 309 -9.77 -23.62 11.94
C LYS A 309 -11.23 -23.31 11.65
N VAL A 310 -11.65 -23.53 10.41
CA VAL A 310 -13.06 -23.45 9.99
C VAL A 310 -13.66 -24.84 9.79
N LYS A 311 -14.96 -25.02 10.03
CA LYS A 311 -15.67 -26.29 9.80
C LYS A 311 -16.02 -26.52 8.33
N VAL A 312 -16.10 -25.45 7.54
CA VAL A 312 -16.37 -25.50 6.11
C VAL A 312 -15.31 -24.69 5.38
N SER A 313 -14.56 -25.36 4.50
CA SER A 313 -13.79 -24.75 3.42
C SER A 313 -13.77 -25.74 2.27
N ARG A 314 -14.47 -25.43 1.18
CA ARG A 314 -14.58 -26.31 0.01
C ARG A 314 -14.82 -25.51 -1.25
N VAL A 315 -14.42 -26.07 -2.38
CA VAL A 315 -14.79 -25.54 -3.69
C VAL A 315 -16.18 -26.07 -4.04
N ILE A 316 -17.05 -25.19 -4.49
CA ILE A 316 -18.36 -25.46 -5.06
C ILE A 316 -18.35 -25.05 -6.52
N THR A 317 -19.26 -25.64 -7.28
CA THR A 317 -19.42 -25.37 -8.72
C THR A 317 -20.76 -24.72 -8.95
N ILE A 318 -20.74 -23.51 -9.50
CA ILE A 318 -21.92 -22.78 -9.94
C ILE A 318 -22.19 -23.20 -11.40
N PRO A 319 -23.32 -23.87 -11.70
CA PRO A 319 -23.62 -24.35 -13.04
C PRO A 319 -23.94 -23.18 -13.98
N PRO A 320 -23.63 -23.26 -15.28
CA PRO A 320 -23.94 -22.21 -16.27
C PRO A 320 -25.39 -22.32 -16.75
N GLU A 321 -26.36 -22.11 -15.85
CA GLU A 321 -27.79 -22.21 -16.13
C GLU A 321 -28.47 -20.84 -16.12
N PRO A 322 -29.56 -20.62 -16.89
CA PRO A 322 -30.30 -19.38 -16.84
C PRO A 322 -30.81 -19.07 -15.42
N ILE A 323 -30.58 -17.83 -14.97
CA ILE A 323 -31.05 -17.35 -13.68
C ILE A 323 -32.06 -16.23 -13.95
N GLU A 324 -33.18 -16.28 -13.24
CA GLU A 324 -34.12 -15.17 -13.18
C GLU A 324 -34.14 -14.63 -11.76
N LEU A 325 -34.05 -13.31 -11.64
CA LEU A 325 -34.12 -12.59 -10.38
C LEU A 325 -35.21 -11.52 -10.45
N LYS A 326 -35.84 -11.23 -9.31
CA LYS A 326 -36.71 -10.07 -9.19
C LYS A 326 -35.85 -8.80 -9.11
N ALA A 327 -36.24 -7.76 -9.86
CA ALA A 327 -35.58 -6.46 -9.80
C ALA A 327 -35.66 -5.84 -8.39
N GLU A 328 -34.64 -5.06 -8.01
CA GLU A 328 -34.55 -4.45 -6.67
C GLU A 328 -35.72 -3.48 -6.39
N LYS A 329 -36.17 -2.75 -7.41
CA LYS A 329 -37.14 -1.64 -7.29
C LYS A 329 -38.47 -1.90 -8.00
N SER A 330 -38.69 -3.09 -8.55
CA SER A 330 -39.94 -3.41 -9.27
C SER A 330 -40.26 -4.91 -9.22
N ASP A 331 -41.48 -5.26 -9.60
CA ASP A 331 -41.90 -6.67 -9.70
C ASP A 331 -41.47 -7.35 -11.02
N VAL A 332 -40.60 -6.70 -11.80
CA VAL A 332 -40.10 -7.23 -13.07
C VAL A 332 -39.05 -8.32 -12.80
N MET A 333 -39.16 -9.43 -13.54
CA MET A 333 -38.15 -10.48 -13.57
C MET A 333 -37.06 -10.13 -14.57
N ILE A 334 -35.80 -10.22 -14.13
CA ILE A 334 -34.60 -9.96 -14.93
C ILE A 334 -33.96 -11.31 -15.26
N SER A 335 -33.73 -11.55 -16.55
CA SER A 335 -32.92 -12.70 -17.00
C SER A 335 -31.44 -12.34 -16.91
N ILE A 336 -30.69 -13.14 -16.17
CA ILE A 336 -29.25 -12.93 -15.96
C ILE A 336 -28.47 -13.70 -17.04
N PRO A 337 -27.63 -13.01 -17.82
CA PRO A 337 -26.81 -13.67 -18.83
C PRO A 337 -25.77 -14.58 -18.16
N ILE A 338 -25.62 -15.78 -18.71
CA ILE A 338 -24.52 -16.68 -18.36
C ILE A 338 -23.22 -16.05 -18.89
N ALA A 339 -22.10 -16.23 -18.17
CA ALA A 339 -20.78 -15.84 -18.64
C ALA A 339 -20.35 -16.69 -19.86
N GLN A 340 -20.01 -16.04 -20.97
CA GLN A 340 -19.75 -16.71 -22.25
C GLN A 340 -18.53 -16.17 -22.98
N SER A 341 -18.04 -14.98 -22.62
CA SER A 341 -16.94 -14.33 -23.34
C SER A 341 -15.72 -15.26 -23.46
N HIS A 342 -15.12 -15.28 -24.65
CA HIS A 342 -13.91 -16.02 -25.05
C HIS A 342 -13.97 -17.55 -25.08
N CYS A 343 -14.80 -18.20 -24.26
CA CYS A 343 -14.80 -19.66 -24.13
C CYS A 343 -16.17 -20.34 -24.02
N GLY A 344 -17.25 -19.60 -24.26
CA GLY A 344 -18.62 -20.10 -24.20
C GLY A 344 -19.13 -20.30 -22.76
N ALA A 345 -20.36 -20.79 -22.63
CA ALA A 345 -20.98 -21.05 -21.34
C ALA A 345 -20.22 -22.15 -20.57
N GLY A 346 -19.79 -21.84 -19.34
CA GLY A 346 -19.01 -22.76 -18.52
C GLY A 346 -19.25 -22.52 -17.02
N PRO A 347 -19.04 -23.53 -16.18
CA PRO A 347 -19.29 -23.41 -14.75
C PRO A 347 -18.29 -22.45 -14.07
N VAL A 348 -18.75 -21.72 -13.07
CA VAL A 348 -17.90 -20.86 -12.23
C VAL A 348 -17.55 -21.60 -10.95
N LYS A 349 -16.26 -21.64 -10.60
CA LYS A 349 -15.81 -22.21 -9.32
C LYS A 349 -15.83 -21.13 -8.25
N ALA A 350 -16.19 -21.51 -7.03
CA ALA A 350 -16.10 -20.63 -5.88
C ALA A 350 -15.76 -21.44 -4.63
N ARG A 351 -15.07 -20.83 -3.69
CA ARG A 351 -14.78 -21.42 -2.38
C ARG A 351 -15.76 -20.91 -1.35
N LEU A 352 -16.50 -21.83 -0.75
CA LEU A 352 -17.37 -21.56 0.40
C LEU A 352 -16.59 -21.82 1.70
N ILE A 353 -16.48 -20.78 2.52
CA ILE A 353 -15.81 -20.81 3.82
C ILE A 353 -16.81 -20.43 4.91
N SER A 354 -16.84 -21.19 6.00
CA SER A 354 -17.63 -20.86 7.20
C SER A 354 -17.03 -21.50 8.44
N ALA A 355 -16.93 -20.72 9.52
CA ALA A 355 -16.44 -21.21 10.80
C ALA A 355 -17.30 -22.37 11.35
N VAL A 356 -18.61 -22.35 11.08
CA VAL A 356 -19.57 -23.37 11.52
C VAL A 356 -20.36 -23.94 10.33
N LYS A 357 -20.96 -25.12 10.52
CA LYS A 357 -21.96 -25.63 9.57
C LYS A 357 -23.29 -24.93 9.85
N ARG A 358 -23.98 -24.52 8.79
CA ARG A 358 -25.29 -23.85 8.88
C ARG A 358 -26.34 -24.64 8.13
N LYS A 359 -27.58 -24.58 8.59
CA LYS A 359 -28.72 -25.24 7.95
C LYS A 359 -28.84 -24.82 6.48
N GLY A 360 -29.03 -25.78 5.58
CA GLY A 360 -29.20 -25.57 4.14
C GLY A 360 -27.89 -25.49 3.36
N MET A 361 -26.76 -25.31 4.05
CA MET A 361 -25.45 -25.11 3.43
C MET A 361 -25.00 -26.32 2.62
N ILE A 362 -24.47 -26.09 1.42
CA ILE A 362 -24.14 -27.14 0.46
C ILE A 362 -23.14 -28.16 1.01
N GLY A 363 -23.50 -29.44 0.85
CA GLY A 363 -22.77 -30.58 1.40
C GLY A 363 -22.82 -30.66 2.93
N GLU A 364 -23.86 -30.10 3.54
CA GLU A 364 -24.42 -30.56 4.81
C GLU A 364 -24.81 -32.03 4.67
N LYS A 365 -24.12 -32.92 5.40
CA LYS A 365 -24.55 -34.32 5.56
C LYS A 365 -25.41 -34.39 6.82
N VAL A 366 -26.68 -34.75 6.65
CA VAL A 366 -27.71 -34.88 7.70
C VAL A 366 -27.28 -35.80 8.86
N ASN A 367 -26.35 -36.74 8.62
CA ASN A 367 -25.92 -37.75 9.60
C ASN A 367 -24.64 -37.42 10.42
N THR A 368 -24.30 -36.14 10.64
CA THR A 368 -23.11 -35.79 11.44
C THR A 368 -23.48 -35.30 12.84
N ARG A 369 -22.82 -35.83 13.89
CA ARG A 369 -22.88 -35.39 15.31
C ARG A 369 -22.43 -33.92 15.54
N SER A 370 -22.31 -33.12 14.48
CA SER A 370 -21.88 -31.73 14.56
C SER A 370 -23.07 -30.80 14.75
N THR A 371 -22.98 -29.87 15.69
CA THR A 371 -23.95 -28.78 15.87
C THR A 371 -24.17 -28.02 14.57
N ILE A 372 -25.43 -27.95 14.13
CA ILE A 372 -25.87 -27.18 12.96
C ILE A 372 -26.39 -25.85 13.47
N HIS A 373 -25.83 -24.75 12.96
CA HIS A 373 -26.25 -23.40 13.31
C HIS A 373 -27.37 -22.89 12.39
N PRO A 374 -28.16 -21.90 12.80
CA PRO A 374 -29.08 -21.23 11.89
C PRO A 374 -28.32 -20.53 10.75
N PRO A 375 -29.01 -20.25 9.63
CA PRO A 375 -28.47 -19.40 8.57
C PRO A 375 -27.97 -18.06 9.13
N SER A 376 -26.87 -17.56 8.58
CA SER A 376 -26.35 -16.23 8.88
C SER A 376 -27.24 -15.16 8.25
N ALA A 377 -27.42 -14.00 8.88
CA ALA A 377 -28.01 -12.85 8.18
C ALA A 377 -27.07 -12.27 7.11
N GLY A 378 -25.76 -12.45 7.30
CA GLY A 378 -24.70 -11.90 6.45
C GLY A 378 -24.12 -12.89 5.44
N LEU A 379 -23.57 -12.37 4.34
CA LEU A 379 -22.66 -13.05 3.41
C LEU A 379 -21.51 -12.10 3.05
N ILE A 380 -20.27 -12.59 3.07
CA ILE A 380 -19.14 -11.89 2.44
C ILE A 380 -18.95 -12.50 1.05
N PHE A 381 -19.11 -11.68 0.02
CA PHE A 381 -18.85 -12.06 -1.36
C PHE A 381 -17.46 -11.54 -1.75
N HIS A 382 -16.54 -12.46 -2.04
CA HIS A 382 -15.13 -12.16 -2.14
C HIS A 382 -14.56 -12.42 -3.54
N CYS A 383 -13.77 -11.48 -4.06
CA CYS A 383 -12.96 -11.66 -5.26
C CYS A 383 -11.48 -11.43 -4.92
N HIS A 384 -10.62 -12.40 -5.28
CA HIS A 384 -9.20 -12.34 -4.95
C HIS A 384 -8.42 -11.36 -5.85
N GLY A 385 -7.28 -10.88 -5.37
CA GLY A 385 -6.30 -10.16 -6.19
C GLY A 385 -5.47 -11.06 -7.10
N GLY A 386 -4.38 -10.53 -7.66
CA GLY A 386 -3.47 -11.26 -8.55
C GLY A 386 -3.40 -10.72 -9.98
N GLY A 387 -3.76 -9.44 -10.16
CA GLY A 387 -3.61 -8.73 -11.44
C GLY A 387 -4.37 -9.36 -12.60
N PHE A 388 -5.48 -10.06 -12.32
CA PHE A 388 -6.27 -10.86 -13.27
C PHE A 388 -5.55 -12.06 -13.90
N VAL A 389 -4.26 -12.27 -13.63
CA VAL A 389 -3.43 -13.29 -14.31
C VAL A 389 -2.97 -14.42 -13.39
N ALA A 390 -3.09 -14.26 -12.08
CA ALA A 390 -2.57 -15.20 -11.10
C ALA A 390 -3.48 -15.31 -9.86
N GLN A 391 -3.14 -16.28 -9.00
CA GLN A 391 -3.78 -16.57 -7.72
C GLN A 391 -5.19 -17.18 -7.82
N SER A 392 -5.76 -17.47 -6.65
CA SER A 392 -7.08 -18.09 -6.49
C SER A 392 -7.68 -17.75 -5.13
N SER A 393 -8.92 -18.18 -4.88
CA SER A 393 -9.52 -18.17 -3.54
C SER A 393 -8.68 -18.91 -2.49
N LYS A 394 -7.83 -19.86 -2.92
CA LYS A 394 -7.00 -20.66 -2.02
C LYS A 394 -5.83 -19.88 -1.46
N SER A 395 -5.17 -19.04 -2.26
CA SER A 395 -4.03 -18.22 -1.80
C SER A 395 -4.43 -17.16 -0.78
N HIS A 396 -5.71 -16.77 -0.78
CA HIS A 396 -6.29 -15.77 0.12
C HIS A 396 -6.99 -16.42 1.33
N GLU A 397 -6.98 -17.75 1.45
CA GLU A 397 -7.74 -18.48 2.46
C GLU A 397 -7.32 -18.16 3.90
N SER A 398 -6.08 -17.73 4.14
CA SER A 398 -5.56 -17.43 5.48
C SER A 398 -6.38 -16.35 6.20
N TYR A 399 -6.54 -15.18 5.60
CA TYR A 399 -7.34 -14.10 6.19
C TYR A 399 -8.85 -14.35 6.06
N LEU A 400 -9.29 -15.05 5.00
CA LEU A 400 -10.71 -15.40 4.86
C LEU A 400 -11.17 -16.33 5.99
N ARG A 401 -10.30 -17.25 6.46
CA ARG A 401 -10.59 -18.09 7.63
C ARG A 401 -10.67 -17.28 8.92
N GLU A 402 -9.77 -16.33 9.11
CA GLU A 402 -9.80 -15.42 10.25
C GLU A 402 -11.11 -14.63 10.28
N TRP A 403 -11.51 -14.04 9.15
CA TRP A 403 -12.77 -13.30 9.04
C TRP A 403 -13.99 -14.19 9.25
N ALA A 404 -14.00 -15.39 8.66
CA ALA A 404 -15.10 -16.34 8.85
C ALA A 404 -15.29 -16.72 10.33
N VAL A 405 -14.20 -16.84 11.10
CA VAL A 405 -14.24 -17.09 12.55
C VAL A 405 -14.66 -15.84 13.32
N SER A 406 -14.01 -14.71 13.06
CA SER A 406 -14.17 -13.48 13.84
C SER A 406 -15.54 -12.83 13.62
N LEU A 407 -16.03 -12.84 12.39
CA LEU A 407 -17.33 -12.26 12.02
C LEU A 407 -18.46 -13.29 12.14
N ASN A 408 -18.14 -14.59 12.21
CA ASN A 408 -19.10 -15.68 12.18
C ASN A 408 -20.11 -15.53 11.01
N VAL A 409 -19.61 -15.22 9.82
CA VAL A 409 -20.37 -15.02 8.58
C VAL A 409 -19.80 -15.94 7.50
N PRO A 410 -20.64 -16.62 6.69
CA PRO A 410 -20.15 -17.39 5.56
C PRO A 410 -19.53 -16.48 4.49
N ILE A 411 -18.50 -16.99 3.81
CA ILE A 411 -17.78 -16.29 2.77
C ILE A 411 -17.85 -17.12 1.48
N LEU A 412 -18.21 -16.48 0.38
CA LEU A 412 -18.16 -17.04 -0.97
C LEU A 412 -17.05 -16.32 -1.76
N SER A 413 -15.92 -17.01 -1.98
CA SER A 413 -14.76 -16.46 -2.68
C SER A 413 -14.67 -17.00 -4.10
N ILE A 414 -14.78 -16.14 -5.12
CA ILE A 414 -14.94 -16.54 -6.52
C ILE A 414 -13.57 -16.87 -7.14
N ASP A 415 -13.46 -18.07 -7.73
CA ASP A 415 -12.31 -18.48 -8.55
C ASP A 415 -12.60 -18.12 -10.02
N TYR A 416 -12.52 -16.83 -10.33
CA TYR A 416 -12.79 -16.30 -11.66
C TYR A 416 -11.69 -16.68 -12.67
N SER A 417 -12.04 -16.71 -13.95
CA SER A 417 -11.14 -17.05 -15.05
C SER A 417 -10.04 -16.01 -15.24
N LEU A 418 -8.80 -16.47 -15.45
CA LEU A 418 -7.62 -15.62 -15.50
C LEU A 418 -7.23 -15.25 -16.95
N ALA A 419 -6.65 -14.06 -17.09
CA ALA A 419 -5.96 -13.61 -18.29
C ALA A 419 -4.54 -14.23 -18.38
N PRO A 420 -3.96 -14.33 -19.59
CA PRO A 420 -4.50 -13.93 -20.89
C PRO A 420 -5.43 -14.97 -21.54
N GLU A 421 -5.59 -16.16 -20.94
CA GLU A 421 -6.42 -17.24 -21.51
C GLU A 421 -7.89 -16.82 -21.63
N PHE A 422 -8.38 -16.08 -20.64
CA PHE A 422 -9.74 -15.54 -20.60
C PHE A 422 -9.71 -14.04 -20.29
N PRO A 423 -9.46 -13.20 -21.31
CA PRO A 423 -9.31 -11.76 -21.10
C PRO A 423 -10.63 -11.10 -20.69
N PHE A 424 -10.56 -9.81 -20.34
CA PHE A 424 -11.76 -9.00 -20.13
C PHE A 424 -12.74 -9.15 -21.32
N PRO A 425 -14.06 -9.27 -21.08
CA PRO A 425 -14.79 -9.12 -19.81
C PRO A 425 -15.07 -10.43 -19.04
N ARG A 426 -14.42 -11.56 -19.37
CA ARG A 426 -14.83 -12.88 -18.85
C ARG A 426 -14.92 -12.95 -17.32
N ALA A 427 -13.89 -12.53 -16.59
CA ALA A 427 -13.91 -12.56 -15.13
C ALA A 427 -15.05 -11.72 -14.54
N LEU A 428 -15.37 -10.57 -15.13
CA LEU A 428 -16.46 -9.71 -14.68
C LEU A 428 -17.82 -10.37 -14.90
N GLU A 429 -18.04 -11.01 -16.05
CA GLU A 429 -19.26 -11.78 -16.32
C GLU A 429 -19.45 -12.90 -15.28
N GLU A 430 -18.39 -13.64 -14.97
CA GLU A 430 -18.43 -14.75 -14.01
C GLU A 430 -18.71 -14.27 -12.59
N VAL A 431 -18.08 -13.18 -12.16
CA VAL A 431 -18.31 -12.57 -10.84
C VAL A 431 -19.76 -12.09 -10.72
N PHE A 432 -20.27 -11.37 -11.71
CA PHE A 432 -21.66 -10.91 -11.72
C PHE A 432 -22.65 -12.08 -11.72
N TYR A 433 -22.41 -13.09 -12.56
CA TYR A 433 -23.24 -14.29 -12.62
C TYR A 433 -23.22 -15.05 -11.29
N ALA A 434 -22.05 -15.20 -10.65
CA ALA A 434 -21.91 -15.86 -9.36
C ALA A 434 -22.64 -15.10 -8.24
N TYR A 435 -22.61 -13.76 -8.26
CA TYR A 435 -23.37 -12.95 -7.30
C TYR A 435 -24.88 -13.14 -7.47
N CYS A 436 -25.38 -13.11 -8.71
CA CYS A 436 -26.79 -13.37 -9.00
C CYS A 436 -27.20 -14.79 -8.57
N TRP A 437 -26.34 -15.78 -8.78
CA TRP A 437 -26.55 -17.14 -8.30
C TRP A 437 -26.61 -17.20 -6.76
N ALA A 438 -25.74 -16.47 -6.07
CA ALA A 438 -25.72 -16.39 -4.61
C ALA A 438 -26.99 -15.75 -4.05
N LEU A 439 -27.55 -14.74 -4.72
CA LEU A 439 -28.85 -14.13 -4.35
C LEU A 439 -30.00 -15.15 -4.47
N LYS A 440 -30.05 -15.90 -5.58
CA LYS A 440 -31.10 -16.91 -5.82
C LYS A 440 -30.98 -18.13 -4.88
N ASN A 441 -29.76 -18.50 -4.50
CA ASN A 441 -29.46 -19.73 -3.79
C ASN A 441 -28.82 -19.50 -2.41
N CYS A 442 -29.14 -18.39 -1.76
CA CYS A 442 -28.51 -17.97 -0.49
C CYS A 442 -28.59 -19.05 0.60
N GLU A 443 -29.70 -19.80 0.66
CA GLU A 443 -29.86 -20.93 1.59
C GLU A 443 -28.78 -22.00 1.43
N LEU A 444 -28.32 -22.27 0.19
CA LEU A 444 -27.23 -23.20 -0.11
C LEU A 444 -25.88 -22.71 0.39
N LEU A 445 -25.76 -21.43 0.70
CA LEU A 445 -24.58 -20.81 1.32
C LEU A 445 -24.73 -20.72 2.84
N GLY A 446 -25.86 -21.17 3.40
CA GLY A 446 -26.19 -21.07 4.81
C GLY A 446 -26.39 -19.64 5.29
N THR A 447 -26.97 -18.78 4.44
CA THR A 447 -27.28 -17.39 4.75
C THR A 447 -28.70 -17.02 4.31
N THR A 448 -29.34 -16.08 5.00
CA THR A 448 -30.57 -15.43 4.54
C THR A 448 -30.28 -14.29 3.56
N ALA A 449 -29.00 -13.92 3.40
CA ALA A 449 -28.54 -12.84 2.54
C ALA A 449 -29.17 -11.47 2.86
N GLU A 450 -29.70 -11.26 4.07
CA GLU A 450 -30.21 -9.94 4.51
C GLU A 450 -29.15 -8.85 4.39
N ARG A 451 -27.88 -9.20 4.60
CA ARG A 451 -26.73 -8.30 4.39
C ARG A 451 -25.66 -8.98 3.55
N ILE A 452 -25.25 -8.36 2.46
CA ILE A 452 -24.13 -8.83 1.63
C ILE A 452 -23.09 -7.73 1.55
N VAL A 453 -21.85 -8.06 1.89
CA VAL A 453 -20.72 -7.16 1.76
C VAL A 453 -19.77 -7.73 0.72
N PHE A 454 -19.41 -6.92 -0.26
CA PHE A 454 -18.33 -7.25 -1.19
C PHE A 454 -17.00 -7.04 -0.51
N ALA A 455 -16.03 -7.90 -0.78
CA ALA A 455 -14.66 -7.76 -0.29
C ALA A 455 -13.70 -8.23 -1.37
N GLY A 456 -12.58 -7.56 -1.53
CA GLY A 456 -11.58 -7.98 -2.51
C GLY A 456 -10.41 -7.03 -2.52
N ASP A 457 -9.28 -7.52 -3.00
CA ASP A 457 -8.04 -6.76 -3.07
C ASP A 457 -7.58 -6.61 -4.52
N SER A 458 -6.94 -5.48 -4.85
CA SER A 458 -6.34 -5.24 -6.17
C SER A 458 -7.32 -5.52 -7.34
N ALA A 459 -7.01 -6.48 -8.22
CA ALA A 459 -7.88 -6.92 -9.31
C ALA A 459 -9.27 -7.38 -8.84
N GLY A 460 -9.36 -8.04 -7.68
CA GLY A 460 -10.63 -8.46 -7.09
C GLY A 460 -11.50 -7.30 -6.64
N ALA A 461 -10.89 -6.24 -6.09
CA ALA A 461 -11.60 -5.00 -5.76
C ALA A 461 -12.17 -4.33 -7.02
N ASN A 462 -11.40 -4.33 -8.12
CA ASN A 462 -11.86 -3.83 -9.41
C ASN A 462 -13.07 -4.63 -9.93
N LEU A 463 -13.03 -5.97 -9.86
CA LEU A 463 -14.15 -6.83 -10.25
C LEU A 463 -15.40 -6.59 -9.39
N ASN A 464 -15.25 -6.39 -8.09
CA ASN A 464 -16.35 -6.07 -7.20
C ASN A 464 -17.05 -4.76 -7.60
N LEU A 465 -16.28 -3.70 -7.84
CA LEU A 465 -16.84 -2.42 -8.30
C LEU A 465 -17.53 -2.56 -9.67
N GLY A 466 -16.91 -3.27 -10.61
CA GLY A 466 -17.53 -3.57 -11.90
C GLY A 466 -18.84 -4.36 -11.76
N CYS A 467 -18.89 -5.32 -10.83
CA CYS A 467 -20.08 -6.10 -10.54
C CYS A 467 -21.20 -5.23 -9.95
N VAL A 468 -20.87 -4.27 -9.08
CA VAL A 468 -21.87 -3.32 -8.57
C VAL A 468 -22.42 -2.43 -9.68
N MET A 469 -21.58 -1.95 -10.59
CA MET A 469 -22.04 -1.22 -11.77
C MET A 469 -22.98 -2.07 -12.64
N LYS A 470 -22.67 -3.35 -12.83
CA LYS A 470 -23.56 -4.31 -13.51
C LYS A 470 -24.89 -4.51 -12.78
N CYS A 471 -24.87 -4.56 -11.45
CA CYS A 471 -26.10 -4.65 -10.66
C CYS A 471 -26.99 -3.42 -10.86
N ILE A 472 -26.39 -2.22 -10.87
CA ILE A 472 -27.10 -0.95 -11.14
C ILE A 472 -27.69 -0.96 -12.55
N GLU A 473 -26.88 -1.29 -13.56
CA GLU A 473 -27.27 -1.34 -14.98
C GLU A 473 -28.45 -2.29 -15.21
N MET A 474 -28.41 -3.47 -14.58
CA MET A 474 -29.42 -4.51 -14.77
C MET A 474 -30.60 -4.43 -13.78
N GLY A 475 -30.55 -3.55 -12.77
CA GLY A 475 -31.57 -3.47 -11.72
C GLY A 475 -31.58 -4.63 -10.73
N VAL A 476 -30.46 -5.35 -10.60
CA VAL A 476 -30.26 -6.42 -9.60
C VAL A 476 -29.98 -5.78 -8.23
N ARG A 477 -30.42 -6.45 -7.14
CA ARG A 477 -30.11 -6.02 -5.77
C ARG A 477 -28.61 -5.77 -5.60
N ARG A 478 -28.24 -4.62 -5.05
CA ARG A 478 -26.84 -4.27 -4.80
C ARG A 478 -26.35 -4.88 -3.48
N PRO A 479 -25.04 -5.07 -3.29
CA PRO A 479 -24.51 -5.36 -1.96
C PRO A 479 -24.76 -4.17 -1.03
N ASP A 480 -24.87 -4.46 0.27
CA ASP A 480 -25.09 -3.49 1.33
C ASP A 480 -23.80 -2.75 1.72
N GLY A 481 -22.63 -3.23 1.28
CA GLY A 481 -21.33 -2.59 1.44
C GLY A 481 -20.27 -3.17 0.49
N ILE A 482 -19.18 -2.42 0.28
CA ILE A 482 -18.00 -2.82 -0.50
C ILE A 482 -16.75 -2.49 0.32
#